data_AF-B8KYG7-F1
#
_entry.id   AF-B8KYG7-F1
#
_cell.length_a   1.000
_cell.length_b   1.000
_cell.length_c   1.000
_cell.angle_alpha   90.00
_cell.angle_beta   90.00
_cell.angle_gamma   90.00
#
_symmetry.space_group_name_H-M   'P 1'
#
loop_
_entity.id
_entity.type
_entity.pdbx_description
1 polymer ?
#
loop_
_entity_poly.entity_id
_entity_poly.type
_entity_poly.pdbx_seq_one_letter_code
_entity_poly.pdbx_strand_id
1 'polypeptide(L)'
;MVIYVLAGTGCLLLLRFWLLSNWPATPRRFLLLVLAALALVPAYPSEDATTLAPASIVAVFNLLFAGGWDAASVPFLTLALGVIAALVLGLIYHLVWGRRSSIEE
;
A
#
# COMPACT_ATOMS: atom_id res chain seq x y z
N MET A 1 -6.92 1.46 15.42
CA MET A 1 -7.14 1.53 13.96
C MET A 1 -7.00 2.94 13.40
N VAL A 2 -7.77 3.94 13.88
CA VAL A 2 -7.71 5.32 13.37
C VAL A 2 -6.29 5.91 13.37
N ILE A 3 -5.53 5.73 14.46
CA ILE A 3 -4.15 6.24 14.57
C ILE A 3 -3.22 5.64 13.50
N TYR A 4 -3.36 4.34 13.20
CA TYR A 4 -2.55 3.68 12.16
C TYR A 4 -2.89 4.17 10.76
N VAL A 5 -4.19 4.36 10.47
CA VAL A 5 -4.63 4.92 9.19
C VAL A 5 -4.12 6.35 9.03
N LEU A 6 -4.18 7.16 10.08
CA LEU A 6 -3.65 8.53 10.09
C LEU A 6 -2.13 8.56 9.90
N ALA A 7 -1.39 7.70 10.60
CA ALA A 7 0.07 7.60 10.47
C ALA A 7 0.48 7.13 9.07
N GLY A 8 -0.19 6.11 8.53
CA GLY A 8 0.02 5.62 7.17
C GLY A 8 -0.26 6.72 6.13
N THR A 9 -1.37 7.44 6.28
CA THR A 9 -1.74 8.55 5.39
C THR A 9 -0.74 9.70 5.49
N GLY A 10 -0.28 10.05 6.69
CA GLY A 10 0.76 11.06 6.91
C GLY A 10 2.08 10.70 6.23
N CYS A 11 2.51 9.44 6.33
CA CYS A 11 3.72 8.95 5.66
C CYS A 11 3.60 9.07 4.13
N LEU A 12 2.44 8.73 3.56
CA LEU A 12 2.17 8.86 2.12
C LEU A 12 2.17 10.32 1.65
N LEU A 13 1.65 11.23 2.47
CA LEU A 13 1.68 12.67 2.18
C LEU A 13 3.12 13.19 2.17
N LEU A 14 3.94 12.79 3.15
CA LEU A 14 5.36 13.15 3.18
C LEU A 14 6.10 12.60 1.94
N LEU A 15 5.90 11.32 1.59
CA LEU A 15 6.46 10.71 0.38
C LEU A 15 6.03 11.43 -0.90
N ARG A 16 4.75 11.84 -0.98
CA ARG A 16 4.21 12.62 -2.11
C ARG A 16 4.88 13.98 -2.24
N PHE A 17 5.06 14.70 -1.14
CA PHE A 17 5.61 16.06 -1.15
C PHE A 17 7.13 16.09 -1.30
N TRP A 18 7.85 15.12 -0.73
CA TRP A 18 9.31 15.12 -0.74
C TRP A 18 9.92 14.32 -1.90
N LEU A 19 9.49 13.08 -2.10
CA LEU A 19 10.22 12.13 -2.95
C LEU A 19 9.78 12.14 -4.42
N LEU A 20 8.55 12.58 -4.69
CA LEU A 20 7.91 12.49 -6.02
C LEU A 20 7.50 13.85 -6.58
N SER A 21 8.00 14.95 -6.03
CA SER A 21 7.63 16.30 -6.47
C SER A 21 7.87 16.51 -7.98
N ASN A 22 8.99 16.00 -8.49
CA ASN A 22 9.43 16.20 -9.88
C ASN A 22 8.97 15.10 -10.85
N TRP A 23 8.15 14.14 -10.41
CA TRP A 23 7.73 13.01 -11.25
C TRP A 23 6.44 13.32 -12.02
N PRO A 24 6.29 12.79 -13.25
CA PRO A 24 5.06 12.90 -14.00
C PRO A 24 3.87 12.35 -13.20
N ALA A 25 2.71 12.98 -13.33
CA ALA A 25 1.58 12.80 -12.42
C ALA A 25 1.07 11.35 -12.36
N THR A 26 1.11 10.63 -13.48
CA THR A 26 0.60 9.25 -13.60
C THR A 26 1.44 8.23 -12.82
N PRO A 27 2.75 8.03 -13.10
CA PRO A 27 3.56 7.08 -12.34
C PRO A 27 3.66 7.45 -10.86
N ARG A 28 3.66 8.76 -10.53
CA ARG A 28 3.59 9.22 -9.14
C ARG A 28 2.34 8.71 -8.41
N ARG A 29 1.17 8.77 -9.04
CA ARG A 29 -0.09 8.30 -8.45
C ARG A 29 -0.06 6.79 -8.20
N PHE A 30 0.40 6.00 -9.17
CA PHE A 30 0.52 4.56 -9.01
C PHE A 30 1.52 4.17 -7.91
N LEU A 31 2.67 4.83 -7.84
CA LEU A 31 3.65 4.58 -6.78
C LEU A 31 3.07 4.88 -5.40
N LEU A 32 2.36 5.99 -5.24
CA LEU A 32 1.70 6.34 -3.98
C LEU A 32 0.65 5.30 -3.58
N LEU A 33 -0.10 4.74 -4.53
CA LEU A 33 -1.07 3.68 -4.26
C LEU A 33 -0.40 2.38 -3.82
N VAL A 34 0.73 2.01 -4.42
CA VAL A 34 1.52 0.85 -4.00
C VAL A 34 2.07 1.06 -2.59
N LEU A 35 2.67 2.22 -2.32
CA LEU A 35 3.16 2.57 -0.98
C LEU A 35 2.02 2.60 0.05
N ALA A 36 0.83 3.04 -0.37
CA ALA A 36 -0.35 3.04 0.48
C ALA A 36 -0.77 1.62 0.84
N ALA A 37 -0.82 0.71 -0.13
CA ALA A 37 -1.10 -0.70 0.11
C ALA A 37 -0.05 -1.32 1.05
N LEU A 38 1.23 -1.03 0.85
CA LEU A 38 2.30 -1.52 1.71
C LEU A 38 2.14 -1.08 3.17
N ALA A 39 1.65 0.13 3.42
CA ALA A 39 1.51 0.69 4.76
C ALA A 39 0.15 0.40 5.42
N LEU A 40 -0.93 0.32 4.64
CA LEU A 40 -2.30 0.28 5.17
C LEU A 40 -2.91 -1.11 5.19
N VAL A 41 -2.41 -2.07 4.40
CA VAL A 41 -2.96 -3.44 4.39
C VAL A 41 -2.64 -4.11 5.72
N PRO A 42 -3.63 -4.43 6.57
CA PRO A 42 -3.38 -5.01 7.89
C PRO A 42 -3.24 -6.53 7.80
N ALA A 43 -2.40 -7.11 8.67
CA ALA A 43 -2.32 -8.54 8.92
C ALA A 43 -2.06 -8.82 10.41
N TYR A 44 -2.56 -9.95 10.89
CA TYR A 44 -2.20 -10.46 12.20
C TYR A 44 -0.84 -11.18 12.10
N PRO A 45 0.11 -10.91 13.02
CA PRO A 45 1.41 -11.57 13.00
C PRO A 45 1.36 -13.05 13.42
N SER A 46 0.38 -13.42 14.22
CA SER A 46 0.07 -14.79 14.65
C SER A 46 -1.42 -14.94 14.97
N GLU A 47 -1.92 -16.17 15.11
CA GLU A 47 -3.34 -16.43 15.41
C GLU A 47 -3.76 -15.89 16.79
N ASP A 48 -2.85 -15.85 17.75
CA ASP A 48 -3.11 -15.34 19.10
C ASP A 48 -2.95 -13.81 19.23
N ALA A 49 -2.51 -13.15 18.16
CA ALA A 49 -2.24 -11.72 18.20
C ALA A 49 -3.55 -10.91 18.26
N THR A 50 -3.65 -10.03 19.26
CA THR A 50 -4.78 -9.10 19.40
C THR A 50 -4.56 -7.76 18.69
N THR A 51 -3.37 -7.57 18.10
CA THR A 51 -2.97 -6.33 17.44
C THR A 51 -2.58 -6.59 15.99
N LEU A 52 -3.11 -5.76 15.09
CA LEU A 52 -2.78 -5.77 13.66
C LEU A 52 -1.53 -4.93 13.39
N ALA A 53 -0.68 -5.42 12.49
CA ALA A 53 0.44 -4.69 11.92
C ALA A 53 0.29 -4.60 10.39
N PRO A 54 1.02 -3.70 9.70
CA PRO A 54 1.06 -3.71 8.24
C PRO A 54 1.56 -5.05 7.70
N ALA A 55 0.87 -5.62 6.73
CA ALA A 55 1.17 -6.92 6.15
C ALA A 55 2.58 -6.99 5.54
N SER A 56 3.12 -5.86 5.07
CA SER A 56 4.52 -5.74 4.66
C SER A 56 5.50 -6.04 5.79
N ILE A 57 5.26 -5.48 6.98
CA ILE A 57 6.08 -5.71 8.17
C ILE A 57 5.92 -7.16 8.63
N VAL A 58 4.68 -7.65 8.72
CA VAL A 58 4.40 -9.03 9.14
C VAL A 58 5.06 -10.05 8.21
N ALA A 59 4.96 -9.86 6.90
CA ALA A 59 5.54 -10.76 5.91
C ALA A 59 7.07 -10.85 6.03
N VAL A 60 7.75 -9.69 6.09
CA VAL A 60 9.21 -9.64 6.22
C VAL A 60 9.66 -10.19 7.57
N PHE A 61 8.95 -9.85 8.66
CA PHE A 61 9.28 -10.35 9.99
C PHE A 61 9.13 -11.86 10.08
N ASN A 62 8.00 -12.41 9.62
CA ASN A 62 7.75 -13.85 9.68
C ASN A 62 8.75 -14.63 8.83
N LEU A 63 9.14 -14.07 7.67
CA LEU A 63 10.14 -14.67 6.79
C LEU A 63 11.52 -14.76 7.44
N LEU A 64 11.92 -13.73 8.17
CA LEU A 64 13.26 -13.64 8.75
C LEU A 64 13.36 -14.29 10.14
N PHE A 65 12.26 -14.31 10.91
CA PHE A 65 12.32 -14.60 12.35
C PHE A 65 11.29 -15.61 12.87
N ALA A 66 10.17 -15.87 12.19
CA ALA A 66 9.04 -16.62 12.76
C ALA A 66 8.71 -17.96 12.08
N GLY A 67 9.66 -18.55 11.35
CA GLY A 67 9.47 -19.84 10.67
C GLY A 67 9.67 -19.81 9.15
N GLY A 68 10.15 -18.70 8.59
CA GLY A 68 10.52 -18.65 7.18
C GLY A 68 9.31 -18.46 6.27
N TRP A 69 9.36 -19.09 5.10
CA TRP A 69 8.36 -18.90 4.05
C TRP A 69 6.95 -19.36 4.48
N ASP A 70 6.84 -20.45 5.23
CA ASP A 70 5.56 -21.00 5.65
C ASP A 70 4.76 -20.00 6.49
N ALA A 71 5.43 -19.32 7.44
CA ALA A 71 4.83 -18.28 8.28
C ALA A 71 4.59 -16.95 7.55
N ALA A 72 5.33 -16.68 6.46
CA ALA A 72 5.26 -15.42 5.72
C ALA A 72 4.28 -15.44 4.54
N SER A 73 3.94 -16.63 4.03
CA SER A 73 3.15 -16.84 2.81
C SER A 73 1.79 -16.14 2.85
N VAL A 74 1.03 -16.30 3.93
CA VAL A 74 -0.29 -15.69 4.10
C VAL A 74 -0.23 -14.15 4.18
N PRO A 75 0.66 -13.55 5.01
CA PRO A 75 0.91 -12.11 4.97
C PRO A 75 1.30 -11.58 3.59
N PHE A 76 2.17 -12.30 2.85
CA PHE A 76 2.56 -11.93 1.48
C PHE A 76 1.40 -11.97 0.50
N LEU A 77 0.54 -12.99 0.56
CA LEU A 77 -0.67 -13.07 -0.25
C LEU A 77 -1.63 -11.92 0.05
N THR A 78 -1.82 -11.62 1.34
CA THR A 78 -2.67 -10.50 1.79
C THR A 78 -2.14 -9.16 1.25
N LEU A 79 -0.83 -8.95 1.32
CA LEU A 79 -0.16 -7.78 0.75
C LEU A 79 -0.32 -7.70 -0.76
N ALA A 80 -0.12 -8.81 -1.48
CA ALA A 80 -0.23 -8.88 -2.93
C ALA A 80 -1.66 -8.52 -3.39
N LEU A 81 -2.68 -9.06 -2.72
CA LEU A 81 -4.09 -8.73 -2.99
C LEU A 81 -4.37 -7.25 -2.75
N GLY A 82 -3.85 -6.68 -1.65
CA GLY A 82 -4.00 -5.26 -1.34
C GLY A 82 -3.34 -4.35 -2.38
N VAL A 83 -2.14 -4.71 -2.86
CA VAL A 83 -1.44 -3.98 -3.93
C VAL A 83 -2.21 -4.07 -5.24
N ILE A 84 -2.68 -5.27 -5.64
CA ILE A 84 -3.47 -5.45 -6.85
C ILE A 84 -4.76 -4.60 -6.78
N ALA A 85 -5.48 -4.64 -5.66
CA ALA A 85 -6.67 -3.84 -5.45
C ALA A 85 -6.37 -2.33 -5.59
N ALA A 86 -5.27 -1.85 -4.98
CA ALA A 86 -4.86 -0.46 -5.09
C ALA A 86 -4.53 -0.04 -6.54
N LEU A 87 -3.86 -0.91 -7.30
CA LEU A 87 -3.56 -0.68 -8.72
C LEU A 87 -4.81 -0.66 -9.58
N VAL A 88 -5.74 -1.60 -9.37
CA VAL A 88 -7.02 -1.65 -10.09
C VAL A 88 -7.84 -0.41 -9.83
N LEU A 89 -7.94 0.03 -8.56
CA LEU A 89 -8.63 1.27 -8.21
C LEU A 89 -7.95 2.50 -8.83
N GLY A 90 -6.62 2.55 -8.85
CA GLY A 90 -5.84 3.59 -9.51
C GLY A 90 -6.09 3.65 -11.02
N LEU A 91 -6.18 2.48 -11.67
CA LEU A 91 -6.47 2.36 -13.08
C LEU A 91 -7.90 2.81 -13.40
N ILE A 92 -8.90 2.36 -12.63
CA ILE A 92 -10.29 2.79 -12.77
C ILE A 92 -10.39 4.31 -12.62
N TYR A 93 -9.76 4.86 -11.58
CA TYR A 93 -9.72 6.32 -11.37
C TYR A 93 -9.07 7.04 -12.56
N HIS A 94 -7.95 6.54 -13.07
CA HIS A 94 -7.28 7.13 -14.23
C HIS A 94 -8.12 7.04 -15.50
N LEU A 95 -8.83 5.93 -15.75
CA LEU A 95 -9.67 5.76 -16.93
C LEU A 95 -10.93 6.63 -16.90
N VAL A 96 -11.56 6.78 -15.73
CA VAL A 96 -12.81 7.55 -15.57
C VAL A 96 -12.53 9.05 -15.49
N TRP A 97 -11.52 9.47 -14.73
CA TRP A 97 -11.21 10.89 -14.49
C TRP A 97 -10.06 11.44 -15.34
N GLY A 98 -9.15 10.60 -15.84
CA GLY A 98 -8.00 11.03 -16.64
C GLY A 98 -8.33 11.49 -18.06
N ARG A 99 -9.53 11.18 -18.58
CA ARG A 99 -9.97 11.66 -19.90
C ARG A 99 -10.46 13.11 -19.92
N ARG A 100 -10.64 13.75 -18.75
CA ARG A 100 -11.14 15.14 -18.68
C ARG A 100 -10.09 16.22 -18.91
N SER A 101 -8.80 15.92 -18.81
CA SER A 101 -7.72 16.92 -18.94
C SER A 101 -7.17 17.08 -20.36
N SER A 102 -7.83 16.51 -21.38
CA SER A 102 -7.38 16.56 -22.79
C SER A 102 -8.33 17.37 -23.70
N ILE A 103 -9.42 17.94 -23.16
CA ILE A 103 -10.43 18.68 -23.93
C ILE A 103 -10.27 20.21 -23.74
N GLU A 104 -9.36 20.65 -22.87
CA GLU A 104 -9.14 22.07 -22.55
C GLU A 104 -7.81 22.63 -23.10
N GLU A 105 -7.10 21.90 -23.98
CA GLU A 105 -5.95 22.43 -24.73
C GLU A 105 -6.33 22.84 -26.17
#